data_AF-A0A286DTW4-F1
#
_entry.id   AF-A0A286DTW4-F1
#
_cell.length_a   1.000
_cell.length_b   1.000
_cell.length_c   1.000
_cell.angle_alpha   90.00
_cell.angle_beta   90.00
_cell.angle_gamma   90.00
#
_symmetry.space_group_name_H-M   'P 1'
#
loop_
_entity.id
_entity.type
_entity.pdbx_description
1 polymer ?
#
loop_
_entity_poly.entity_id
_entity_poly.type
_entity_poly.pdbx_seq_one_letter_code
_entity_poly.pdbx_strand_id
1 'polypeptide(L)'
;MVLEIAEPDELISAAWSRIEGDPLLPADERESAARAVSEDEAEAVAYLIDPVDLVDGVPGVVLAQASWSSERAAFDPDVAWDGMDEELDGDGLDGDGLDGDGLDEGADADDGIGDWDAGGVDALEDALDHEETGEPGENGNGPGTGTAERER
;
A
#
# COMPACT_ATOMS: atom_id res chain seq x y z
N MET A 1 -4.77 -22.31 12.76
CA MET A 1 -3.75 -22.07 13.80
C MET A 1 -3.95 -20.65 14.29
N VAL A 2 -3.81 -20.38 15.59
CA VAL A 2 -3.96 -19.03 16.16
C VAL A 2 -2.70 -18.76 17.00
N LEU A 3 -2.13 -17.57 16.86
CA LEU A 3 -0.96 -17.10 17.61
C LEU A 3 -1.43 -15.98 18.56
N GLU A 4 -0.98 -16.03 19.81
CA GLU A 4 -1.17 -14.96 20.79
C GLU A 4 0.13 -14.16 20.90
N ILE A 5 0.01 -12.83 20.96
CA ILE A 5 1.13 -11.92 21.17
C ILE A 5 1.08 -11.43 22.61
N ALA A 6 2.07 -11.84 23.41
CA ALA A 6 2.12 -11.52 24.84
C ALA A 6 2.55 -10.07 25.10
N GLU A 7 3.45 -9.55 24.28
CA GLU A 7 4.12 -8.26 24.48
C GLU A 7 4.11 -7.45 23.17
N PRO A 8 2.96 -6.86 22.79
CA PRO A 8 2.81 -6.17 21.52
C PRO A 8 3.71 -4.94 21.41
N ASP A 9 3.90 -4.17 22.48
CA ASP A 9 4.78 -3.00 22.47
C ASP A 9 6.25 -3.36 22.21
N GLU A 10 6.74 -4.47 22.77
CA GLU A 10 8.11 -4.95 22.53
C GLU A 10 8.28 -5.43 21.09
N LEU A 11 7.26 -6.10 20.54
CA LEU A 11 7.22 -6.52 19.14
C LEU A 11 7.29 -5.31 18.18
N ILE A 12 6.47 -4.29 18.41
CA ILE A 12 6.45 -3.06 17.61
C ILE A 12 7.81 -2.35 17.71
N SER A 13 8.39 -2.26 18.91
CA SER A 13 9.71 -1.66 19.11
C SER A 13 10.83 -2.41 18.38
N ALA A 14 10.78 -3.74 18.37
CA ALA A 14 11.71 -4.57 17.61
C ALA A 14 11.56 -4.34 16.10
N ALA A 15 10.32 -4.27 15.59
CA ALA A 15 10.03 -3.97 14.19
C ALA A 15 10.57 -2.58 13.81
N TRP A 16 10.32 -1.54 14.62
CA TRP A 16 10.88 -0.20 14.41
C TRP A 16 12.40 -0.20 14.34
N SER A 17 13.07 -0.88 15.28
CA SER A 17 14.53 -0.98 15.30
C SER A 17 15.07 -1.67 14.04
N ARG A 18 14.36 -2.68 13.53
CA ARG A 18 14.68 -3.36 12.27
C ARG A 18 14.49 -2.42 11.08
N ILE A 19 13.38 -1.68 11.03
CA ILE A 19 13.05 -0.71 9.98
C ILE A 19 14.11 0.40 9.93
N GLU A 20 14.50 1.00 11.05
CA GLU A 20 15.55 2.03 11.09
C GLU A 20 16.91 1.49 10.63
N GLY A 21 17.21 0.23 10.94
CA GLY A 21 18.45 -0.43 10.57
C GLY A 21 18.48 -1.01 9.16
N ASP A 22 17.36 -1.06 8.42
CA ASP A 22 17.27 -1.76 7.15
C ASP A 22 17.94 -0.98 6.01
N PRO A 23 19.05 -1.47 5.42
CA PRO A 23 19.72 -0.82 4.30
C PRO A 23 19.02 -1.05 2.96
N LEU A 24 18.11 -2.01 2.86
CA LEU A 24 17.38 -2.34 1.64
C LEU A 24 16.09 -1.54 1.51
N LEU A 25 15.63 -0.89 2.59
CA LEU A 25 14.41 -0.09 2.61
C LEU A 25 14.69 1.36 2.20
N PRO A 26 14.13 1.85 1.08
CA PRO A 26 14.24 3.25 0.67
C PRO A 26 13.72 4.22 1.74
N ALA A 27 14.22 5.46 1.72
CA ALA A 27 13.88 6.45 2.74
C ALA A 27 12.40 6.86 2.70
N ASP A 28 11.82 6.93 1.51
CA ASP A 28 10.42 7.21 1.21
C ASP A 28 9.47 6.10 1.67
N GLU A 29 9.89 4.83 1.60
CA GLU A 29 9.08 3.70 2.07
C GLU A 29 9.17 3.48 3.60
N ARG A 30 10.22 4.01 4.23
CA ARG A 30 10.52 3.79 5.66
C ARG A 30 9.43 4.32 6.59
N GLU A 31 8.89 5.49 6.30
CA GLU A 31 7.81 6.08 7.09
C GLU A 31 6.51 5.25 6.97
N SER A 32 6.20 4.75 5.77
CA SER A 32 5.05 3.86 5.54
C SER A 32 5.19 2.55 6.30
N ALA A 33 6.39 1.93 6.27
CA ALA A 33 6.67 0.71 7.01
C ALA A 33 6.55 0.93 8.53
N ALA A 34 7.15 2.01 9.05
CA ALA A 34 7.06 2.36 10.47
C ALA A 34 5.61 2.60 10.90
N ARG A 35 4.80 3.25 10.05
CA ARG A 35 3.38 3.43 10.31
C ARG A 35 2.63 2.10 10.36
N ALA A 36 2.79 1.23 9.34
CA ALA A 36 2.09 -0.05 9.26
C ALA A 36 2.33 -0.94 10.49
N VAL A 37 3.60 -1.10 10.91
CA VAL A 37 3.91 -1.91 12.08
C VAL A 37 3.46 -1.30 13.40
N SER A 38 3.14 0.00 13.44
CA SER A 38 2.58 0.66 14.62
C SER A 38 1.06 0.54 14.72
N GLU A 39 0.40 0.28 13.59
CA GLU A 39 -1.06 0.19 13.48
C GLU A 39 -1.57 -1.25 13.66
N ASP A 40 -0.75 -2.26 13.32
CA ASP A 40 -1.12 -3.68 13.39
C ASP A 40 0.07 -4.56 13.82
N GLU A 41 -0.11 -5.36 14.88
CA GLU A 41 0.93 -6.29 15.33
C GLU A 41 1.24 -7.39 14.31
N ALA A 42 0.28 -7.76 13.45
CA ALA A 42 0.52 -8.71 12.36
C ALA A 42 1.52 -8.15 11.34
N GLU A 43 1.48 -6.85 11.06
CA GLU A 43 2.47 -6.17 10.21
C GLU A 43 3.85 -6.17 10.87
N ALA A 44 3.91 -5.93 12.19
CA ALA A 44 5.16 -6.02 12.94
C ALA A 44 5.77 -7.45 12.87
N VAL A 45 4.94 -8.49 12.99
CA VAL A 45 5.39 -9.89 12.80
C VAL A 45 5.87 -10.12 11.36
N ALA A 46 5.10 -9.68 10.37
CA ALA A 46 5.42 -9.88 8.96
C ALA A 46 6.76 -9.22 8.59
N TYR A 47 7.04 -8.04 9.13
CA TYR A 47 8.30 -7.33 8.88
C TYR A 47 9.53 -8.00 9.54
N LEU A 48 9.34 -8.66 10.69
CA LEU A 48 10.44 -9.30 11.43
C LEU A 48 10.82 -10.68 10.90
N ILE A 49 9.91 -11.38 10.23
CA ILE A 49 10.15 -12.72 9.71
C ILE A 49 10.77 -12.65 8.32
N ASP A 50 11.95 -13.25 8.15
CA ASP A 50 12.46 -13.61 6.83
C ASP A 50 11.91 -15.00 6.43
N PRO A 51 11.01 -15.08 5.45
CA PRO A 51 10.39 -16.36 5.08
C PRO A 51 11.37 -17.33 4.41
N VAL A 52 12.45 -16.84 3.80
CA VAL A 52 13.47 -17.69 3.16
C VAL A 52 14.34 -18.34 4.24
N ASP A 53 14.83 -17.55 5.20
CA ASP A 53 15.60 -18.06 6.35
C ASP A 53 14.77 -19.06 7.16
N LEU A 54 13.46 -18.82 7.31
CA LEU A 54 12.55 -19.69 8.05
C LEU A 54 12.48 -21.12 7.48
N VAL A 55 12.59 -21.28 6.16
CA VAL A 55 12.43 -22.58 5.49
C VAL A 55 13.74 -23.21 5.02
N ASP A 56 14.85 -22.47 5.02
CA ASP A 56 16.17 -22.94 4.55
C ASP A 56 16.69 -24.16 5.33
N GLY A 57 16.36 -24.25 6.62
CA GLY A 57 16.77 -25.36 7.48
C GLY A 57 15.90 -26.63 7.39
N VAL A 58 14.80 -26.62 6.63
CA VAL A 58 13.82 -27.71 6.64
C VAL A 58 14.23 -28.84 5.67
N PRO A 59 14.47 -30.08 6.17
CA PRO A 59 14.94 -31.18 5.32
C PRO A 59 13.98 -31.49 4.16
N GLY A 60 14.52 -31.52 2.94
CA GLY A 60 13.78 -31.85 1.73
C GLY A 60 13.02 -30.68 1.10
N VAL A 61 13.08 -29.47 1.68
CA VAL A 61 12.59 -28.25 1.03
C VAL A 61 13.59 -27.78 -0.01
N VAL A 62 13.10 -27.44 -1.20
CA VAL A 62 13.87 -26.81 -2.27
C VAL A 62 13.07 -25.61 -2.76
N LEU A 63 13.64 -24.41 -2.64
CA LEU A 63 13.01 -23.19 -3.13
C LEU A 63 13.14 -23.12 -4.66
N ALA A 64 12.01 -22.91 -5.33
CA ALA A 64 11.94 -22.69 -6.76
C ALA A 64 11.21 -21.37 -7.03
N GLN A 65 11.75 -20.58 -7.97
CA GLN A 65 11.11 -19.33 -8.36
C GLN A 65 9.94 -19.63 -9.30
N ALA A 66 8.75 -19.13 -8.95
CA ALA A 66 7.59 -19.14 -9.84
C ALA A 66 7.45 -17.78 -10.50
N SER A 67 7.43 -17.73 -11.84
CA SER A 67 7.22 -16.49 -12.59
C SER A 67 5.77 -16.40 -13.03
N TRP A 68 5.11 -15.30 -12.72
CA TRP A 68 3.78 -14.96 -13.23
C TRP A 68 3.93 -13.71 -14.10
N SER A 69 3.33 -13.73 -15.29
CA SER A 69 3.28 -12.58 -16.18
C SER A 69 1.90 -11.94 -16.10
N SER A 70 1.86 -10.65 -15.77
CA SER A 70 0.62 -9.86 -15.85
C SER A 70 0.65 -8.99 -17.11
N GLU A 71 -0.51 -8.78 -17.72
CA GLU A 71 -0.70 -7.81 -18.80
C GLU A 71 -1.23 -6.49 -18.21
N ARG A 72 -0.73 -5.35 -18.68
CA ARG A 72 -1.33 -4.05 -18.33
C ARG A 72 -2.63 -3.89 -19.12
N ALA A 73 -3.75 -3.90 -18.42
CA ALA A 73 -5.04 -3.49 -18.96
C ALA A 73 -5.30 -2.00 -18.68
N ALA A 74 -6.02 -1.31 -19.57
CA ALA A 74 -6.52 0.03 -19.28
C ALA A 74 -7.61 -0.05 -18.21
N PHE A 75 -7.59 0.86 -17.25
CA PHE A 75 -8.69 0.99 -16.30
C PHE A 75 -9.94 1.45 -17.06
N ASP A 76 -10.98 0.61 -17.03
CA ASP A 76 -12.28 0.91 -17.61
C ASP A 76 -13.28 1.06 -16.44
N PRO A 77 -13.75 2.28 -16.13
CA PRO A 77 -14.68 2.51 -15.03
C PRO A 77 -16.07 1.92 -15.29
N ASP A 78 -16.39 1.58 -16.55
CA ASP A 78 -17.64 0.89 -16.92
C ASP A 78 -17.51 -0.63 -16.77
N VAL A 79 -16.28 -1.15 -16.57
CA VAL A 79 -16.04 -2.54 -16.19
C VAL A 79 -16.11 -2.67 -14.68
N ALA A 80 -17.28 -3.09 -14.24
CA ALA A 80 -17.55 -3.61 -12.92
C ALA A 80 -16.53 -4.68 -12.51
N TRP A 81 -15.72 -4.42 -11.49
CA TRP A 81 -14.89 -5.45 -10.82
C TRP A 81 -15.73 -6.37 -9.91
N ASP A 82 -16.97 -5.97 -9.67
CA ASP A 82 -18.03 -6.59 -8.89
C ASP A 82 -18.53 -7.93 -9.45
N GLY A 83 -18.20 -8.27 -10.71
CA GLY A 83 -18.54 -9.56 -11.32
C GLY A 83 -17.56 -10.71 -11.07
N MET A 84 -16.43 -10.48 -10.38
CA MET A 84 -15.44 -11.53 -10.09
C MET A 84 -15.70 -12.31 -8.80
N ASP A 85 -16.61 -11.84 -7.93
CA ASP A 85 -17.03 -12.56 -6.72
C ASP A 85 -18.14 -13.60 -6.99
N GLU A 86 -18.83 -13.53 -8.15
CA GLU A 86 -19.99 -14.39 -8.45
C GLU A 86 -19.63 -15.73 -9.14
N GLU A 87 -18.39 -15.94 -9.60
CA GLU A 87 -17.96 -17.22 -10.24
C GLU A 87 -17.33 -18.23 -9.26
N LEU A 88 -17.46 -18.02 -7.93
CA LEU A 88 -17.07 -18.99 -6.90
C LEU A 88 -18.25 -19.78 -6.32
N ASP A 89 -19.45 -19.67 -6.86
CA ASP A 89 -20.57 -20.54 -6.50
C ASP A 89 -20.63 -21.75 -7.44
N GLY A 90 -19.82 -22.76 -7.09
CA GLY A 90 -19.93 -24.10 -7.66
C GLY A 90 -21.34 -24.66 -7.47
N ASP A 91 -22.10 -24.75 -8.55
CA ASP A 91 -23.39 -25.41 -8.65
C ASP A 91 -23.22 -26.92 -8.44
N GLY A 92 -23.42 -27.35 -7.20
CA GLY A 92 -23.21 -28.74 -6.87
C GLY A 92 -23.91 -29.26 -5.64
N LEU A 93 -25.09 -28.75 -5.25
CA LEU A 93 -25.97 -29.43 -4.29
C LEU A 93 -27.46 -29.21 -4.60
N ASP A 94 -28.03 -30.19 -5.31
CA ASP A 94 -29.35 -30.80 -5.22
C ASP A 94 -30.50 -30.03 -4.54
N GLY A 95 -31.58 -29.86 -5.30
CA GLY A 95 -32.77 -29.14 -4.86
C GLY A 95 -33.74 -29.90 -3.97
N ASP A 96 -34.56 -29.11 -3.30
CA ASP A 96 -35.97 -29.38 -3.04
C ASP A 96 -36.71 -28.04 -2.88
N GLY A 97 -37.83 -27.90 -3.59
CA GLY A 97 -38.65 -26.71 -3.58
C GLY A 97 -39.36 -26.52 -2.25
N LEU A 98 -39.41 -25.28 -1.79
CA LEU A 98 -40.39 -24.83 -0.82
C LEU A 98 -41.06 -23.57 -1.34
N ASP A 99 -42.23 -23.78 -1.93
CA ASP A 99 -43.26 -22.75 -2.11
C ASP A 99 -43.61 -22.18 -0.74
N GLY A 100 -43.43 -20.87 -0.56
CA GLY A 100 -43.79 -20.14 0.65
C GLY A 100 -44.43 -18.81 0.26
N ASP A 101 -45.75 -18.84 0.17
CA ASP A 101 -46.63 -17.71 -0.05
C ASP A 101 -46.72 -16.78 1.17
N GLY A 102 -46.54 -15.48 0.91
CA GLY A 102 -47.27 -14.40 1.58
C GLY A 102 -46.68 -13.80 2.85
N LEU A 103 -46.23 -12.54 2.77
CA LEU A 103 -46.50 -11.41 3.68
C LEU A 103 -46.18 -10.13 2.86
N ASP A 104 -47.15 -9.48 2.22
CA ASP A 104 -48.04 -8.41 2.73
C ASP A 104 -47.32 -7.10 3.09
N GLU A 105 -47.84 -6.01 2.53
CA GLU A 105 -47.30 -4.65 2.50
C GLU A 105 -47.34 -3.95 3.87
N GLY A 106 -46.30 -3.16 4.15
CA GLY A 106 -46.40 -1.97 5.00
C GLY A 106 -45.63 -2.02 6.32
N ALA A 107 -44.48 -1.36 6.35
CA ALA A 107 -43.97 -0.70 7.54
C ALA A 107 -43.00 0.43 7.15
N ASP A 108 -43.48 1.66 7.33
CA ASP A 108 -42.63 2.83 7.48
C ASP A 108 -41.63 2.60 8.63
N ALA A 109 -40.34 2.68 8.33
CA ALA A 109 -39.30 2.90 9.33
C ALA A 109 -38.25 3.83 8.72
N ASP A 110 -38.43 5.10 9.05
CA ASP A 110 -37.37 6.05 9.35
C ASP A 110 -36.12 5.35 9.90
N ASP A 111 -35.04 5.33 9.11
CA ASP A 111 -33.69 5.17 9.65
C ASP A 111 -32.76 6.08 8.87
N GLY A 112 -32.23 7.08 9.57
CA GLY A 112 -31.45 8.17 9.03
C GLY A 112 -30.13 7.68 8.44
N ILE A 113 -30.00 7.81 7.12
CA ILE A 113 -28.70 7.84 6.48
C ILE A 113 -28.05 9.17 6.87
N GLY A 114 -27.03 9.05 7.73
CA GLY A 114 -26.21 10.16 8.19
C GLY A 114 -25.59 10.92 7.02
N ASP A 115 -25.70 12.23 7.14
CA ASP A 115 -25.06 13.30 6.40
C ASP A 115 -23.53 13.13 6.39
N TRP A 116 -22.97 12.67 5.27
CA TRP A 116 -21.54 12.81 5.00
C TRP A 116 -21.40 14.14 4.24
N ASP A 117 -21.13 15.21 5.00
CA ASP A 117 -20.70 16.50 4.46
C ASP A 117 -19.52 16.27 3.49
N ALA A 118 -19.82 16.22 2.20
CA ALA A 118 -18.85 16.23 1.11
C ALA A 118 -18.34 17.68 0.96
N GLY A 119 -17.50 18.10 1.90
CA GLY A 119 -16.82 19.38 1.88
C GLY A 119 -15.39 19.28 1.38
N GLY A 120 -15.20 19.43 0.07
CA GLY A 120 -13.98 20.03 -0.49
C GLY A 120 -12.87 19.09 -0.97
N VAL A 121 -12.99 18.59 -2.20
CA VAL A 121 -11.85 18.21 -3.05
C VAL A 121 -11.86 19.08 -4.31
N ASP A 122 -11.63 20.39 -4.15
CA ASP A 122 -11.66 21.36 -5.24
C ASP A 122 -10.39 22.24 -5.27
N ALA A 123 -9.23 21.67 -4.89
CA ALA A 123 -7.98 22.43 -4.81
C ALA A 123 -6.70 21.64 -5.13
N LEU A 124 -6.77 20.67 -6.05
CA LEU A 124 -5.55 19.95 -6.47
C LEU A 124 -5.41 19.77 -7.99
N GLU A 125 -5.99 20.68 -8.79
CA GLU A 125 -5.82 20.67 -10.26
C GLU A 125 -4.98 21.84 -10.81
N ASP A 126 -4.51 22.79 -9.99
CA ASP A 126 -3.89 24.04 -10.49
C ASP A 126 -2.35 24.12 -10.36
N ALA A 127 -1.65 22.97 -10.27
CA ALA A 127 -0.19 22.97 -10.02
C ALA A 127 0.66 22.15 -11.00
N LEU A 128 0.12 21.74 -12.16
CA LEU A 128 0.86 20.91 -13.13
C LEU A 128 0.87 21.46 -14.56
N ASP A 129 0.85 22.79 -14.74
CA ASP A 129 1.08 23.38 -16.07
C ASP A 129 2.08 24.55 -16.02
N HIS A 130 3.37 24.22 -16.02
CA HIS A 130 4.41 25.14 -16.51
C HIS A 130 5.66 24.38 -16.95
N GLU A 131 5.65 23.91 -18.20
CA GLU A 131 6.88 23.58 -18.91
C GLU A 131 7.31 24.74 -19.84
N GLU A 132 8.55 25.18 -19.62
CA GLU A 132 9.54 25.66 -20.61
C GLU A 132 9.41 27.05 -21.29
N THR A 133 10.31 27.98 -20.95
CA THR A 133 11.40 28.54 -21.82
C THR A 133 11.80 29.96 -21.39
N GLY A 134 13.11 30.23 -21.26
CA GLY A 134 13.61 31.63 -21.17
C GLY A 134 14.96 31.85 -20.47
N GLU A 135 16.05 31.54 -21.18
CA GLU A 135 17.39 32.19 -21.22
C GLU A 135 18.20 32.52 -19.93
N PRO A 136 19.54 32.27 -19.92
CA PRO A 136 20.39 32.54 -18.77
C PRO A 136 20.89 34.00 -18.72
N GLY A 137 20.46 34.74 -17.70
CA GLY A 137 20.98 36.07 -17.35
C GLY A 137 22.21 36.01 -16.42
N GLU A 138 23.35 36.44 -16.95
CA GLU A 138 24.40 37.24 -16.30
C GLU A 138 24.88 36.84 -14.89
N ASN A 139 25.91 36.00 -14.90
CA ASN A 139 26.83 35.72 -13.81
C ASN A 139 27.83 36.88 -13.58
N GLY A 140 27.45 37.83 -12.72
CA GLY A 140 28.36 38.85 -12.19
C GLY A 140 28.61 38.69 -10.70
N ASN A 141 29.58 37.87 -10.28
CA ASN A 141 30.42 38.12 -9.10
C ASN A 141 31.60 37.12 -9.04
N GLY A 142 32.80 37.60 -9.35
CA GLY A 142 34.04 36.84 -9.16
C GLY A 142 34.66 37.08 -7.78
N PRO A 143 35.27 36.07 -7.15
CA PRO A 143 36.35 36.29 -6.21
C PRO A 143 37.70 36.04 -6.90
N GLY A 144 38.58 37.03 -6.81
CA GLY A 144 39.88 37.06 -7.47
C GLY A 144 40.79 35.91 -7.05
N THR A 145 41.32 35.20 -8.03
CA THR A 145 42.48 34.32 -7.87
C THR A 145 43.75 35.17 -7.93
N GLY A 146 44.36 35.41 -6.77
CA GLY A 146 45.72 35.93 -6.69
C GLY A 146 46.72 34.91 -7.22
N THR A 147 47.20 35.12 -8.43
CA THR A 147 48.41 34.47 -8.94
C THR A 147 49.63 35.14 -8.33
N ALA A 148 50.27 34.49 -7.37
CA ALA A 148 51.61 34.85 -6.94
C ALA A 148 52.61 34.35 -7.99
N GLU A 149 53.03 35.24 -8.88
CA GLU A 149 54.22 35.04 -9.71
C GLU A 149 55.46 35.02 -8.81
N ARG A 150 56.20 33.92 -8.93
CA ARG A 150 57.57 33.75 -8.50
C ARG A 150 58.44 34.13 -9.71
N GLU A 151 59.20 35.22 -9.66
CA GLU A 151 60.55 35.29 -10.24
C GLU A 151 61.28 36.61 -9.89
N ARG A 152 62.44 36.42 -9.24
CA ARG A 152 63.67 37.24 -9.17
C ARG A 152 63.72 38.49 -8.31
#